data_AF-A0A350CV81-F1
#
_entry.id   AF-A0A350CV81-F1
#
_cell.length_a   1.000
_cell.length_b   1.000
_cell.length_c   1.000
_cell.angle_alpha   90.00
_cell.angle_beta   90.00
_cell.angle_gamma   90.00
#
_symmetry.space_group_name_H-M   'P 1'
#
loop_
_entity.id
_entity.type
_entity.pdbx_description
1 polymer ?
#
loop_
_entity_poly.entity_id
_entity_poly.type
_entity_poly.pdbx_seq_one_letter_code
_entity_poly.pdbx_strand_id
1 'polypeptide(L)'
;MTTRGTRTAPTTFLRLLIVPAVLAVALAGCKQEPKPAPPPKPVAQQKAEPMVTREQAMATLMALPEVKTWSAEIEKRSKGKAHGAIIEDDQQPRTINGRQYWQLSFVENRADKVQRRESFLVAQTGDQILVEDFENDSVMSLDDWRRGIHRIQLKSAD
;
A
#
# COMPACT_ATOMS: atom_id res chain seq x y z
N MET A 1 46.74 21.13 -25.48
CA MET A 1 46.72 19.79 -26.10
C MET A 1 45.27 19.37 -26.30
N THR A 2 44.95 19.20 -27.58
CA THR A 2 43.76 18.63 -28.26
C THR A 2 43.36 17.26 -27.65
N THR A 3 42.14 16.72 -27.63
CA THR A 3 41.08 16.59 -28.67
C THR A 3 39.69 16.25 -28.10
N ARG A 4 38.70 16.64 -28.92
CA ARG A 4 37.24 16.48 -28.91
C ARG A 4 36.80 15.08 -29.41
N GLY A 5 35.58 14.68 -29.08
CA GLY A 5 34.73 13.77 -29.88
C GLY A 5 33.35 13.63 -29.21
N THR A 6 32.22 14.24 -29.61
CA THR A 6 31.36 14.21 -30.82
C THR A 6 30.89 12.83 -31.28
N ARG A 7 29.59 12.54 -31.08
CA ARG A 7 28.63 12.07 -32.11
C ARG A 7 27.19 12.23 -31.59
N THR A 8 26.43 13.24 -32.05
CA THR A 8 25.44 13.25 -33.16
C THR A 8 24.07 12.64 -32.81
N ALA A 9 23.06 13.51 -32.75
CA ALA A 9 21.61 13.23 -32.87
C ALA A 9 21.26 12.91 -34.36
N PRO A 10 20.03 13.06 -34.90
CA PRO A 10 18.66 13.13 -34.37
C PRO A 10 17.69 12.20 -35.16
N THR A 11 16.41 12.04 -34.77
CA THR A 11 15.35 11.85 -35.80
C THR A 11 13.99 12.36 -35.32
N THR A 12 13.77 13.62 -35.64
CA THR A 12 12.48 14.31 -35.70
C THR A 12 11.64 13.70 -36.82
N PHE A 13 10.43 13.21 -36.53
CA PHE A 13 9.43 12.98 -37.57
C PHE A 13 8.58 14.24 -37.76
N LEU A 14 8.64 14.74 -38.99
CA LEU A 14 8.04 15.96 -39.51
C LEU A 14 6.61 15.68 -40.02
N ARG A 15 5.69 16.58 -39.66
CA ARG A 15 4.47 17.07 -40.35
C ARG A 15 3.92 16.32 -41.57
N LEU A 16 2.59 16.19 -41.65
CA LEU A 16 1.80 16.89 -42.69
C LEU A 16 0.29 16.93 -42.37
N LEU A 17 -0.31 18.11 -42.58
CA LEU A 17 -1.75 18.39 -42.70
C LEU A 17 -2.33 17.68 -43.93
N ILE A 18 -3.62 17.29 -43.89
CA ILE A 18 -4.60 17.44 -45.00
C ILE A 18 -6.02 17.31 -44.42
N VAL A 19 -6.81 18.38 -44.61
CA VAL A 19 -8.28 18.40 -44.57
C VAL A 19 -8.76 18.24 -46.01
N PRO A 20 -9.85 17.50 -46.25
CA PRO A 20 -10.94 18.13 -47.00
C PRO A 20 -12.32 17.83 -46.41
N ALA A 21 -13.12 18.89 -46.35
CA ALA A 21 -14.57 18.81 -46.26
C ALA A 21 -15.14 18.28 -47.59
N VAL A 22 -16.07 17.32 -47.52
CA VAL A 22 -16.96 16.99 -48.63
C VAL A 22 -18.39 17.07 -48.12
N LEU A 23 -19.12 17.99 -48.73
CA LEU A 23 -20.56 18.25 -48.59
C LEU A 23 -21.25 17.66 -49.82
N ALA A 24 -22.22 16.75 -49.66
CA ALA A 24 -23.35 16.59 -50.59
C ALA A 24 -24.48 15.72 -50.02
N VAL A 25 -25.70 16.18 -50.27
CA VAL A 25 -27.03 15.76 -49.79
C VAL A 25 -27.63 14.64 -50.66
N ALA A 26 -28.43 13.72 -50.10
CA ALA A 26 -29.82 13.41 -50.53
C ALA A 26 -30.41 12.12 -49.92
N LEU A 27 -31.73 12.15 -49.79
CA LEU A 27 -32.63 11.27 -49.03
C LEU A 27 -32.92 9.93 -49.71
N ALA A 28 -32.93 8.83 -48.95
CA ALA A 28 -33.73 7.65 -49.24
C ALA A 28 -34.05 6.90 -47.93
N GLY A 29 -35.33 6.84 -47.59
CA GLY A 29 -35.80 6.25 -46.34
C GLY A 29 -35.67 4.72 -46.32
N CYS A 30 -35.14 4.21 -45.20
CA CYS A 30 -35.60 2.95 -44.63
C CYS A 30 -35.97 3.23 -43.17
N LYS A 31 -37.27 3.13 -42.86
CA LYS A 31 -37.75 3.02 -41.50
C LYS A 31 -37.15 1.75 -40.89
N GLN A 32 -36.22 1.91 -39.95
CA GLN A 32 -35.91 0.88 -38.96
C GLN A 32 -36.40 1.41 -37.62
N GLU A 33 -37.54 0.90 -37.17
CA GLU A 33 -37.96 1.01 -35.78
C GLU A 33 -36.88 0.32 -34.93
N PRO A 34 -36.23 1.05 -33.99
CA PRO A 34 -35.35 0.42 -33.02
C PRO A 34 -36.22 -0.45 -32.12
N LYS A 35 -36.07 -1.78 -32.23
CA LYS A 35 -36.58 -2.72 -31.25
C LYS A 35 -36.07 -2.28 -29.87
N PRO A 36 -36.93 -2.07 -28.86
CA PRO A 36 -36.47 -1.68 -27.53
C PRO A 36 -35.45 -2.69 -27.03
N ALA A 37 -34.23 -2.23 -26.76
CA ALA A 37 -33.25 -3.04 -26.06
C ALA A 37 -33.84 -3.45 -24.71
N PRO A 38 -33.73 -4.72 -24.29
CA PRO A 38 -34.14 -5.11 -22.95
C PRO A 38 -33.37 -4.26 -21.94
N PRO A 39 -34.02 -3.82 -20.83
CA PRO A 39 -33.37 -3.01 -19.82
C PRO A 39 -32.09 -3.71 -19.33
N PRO A 40 -30.98 -2.97 -19.13
CA PRO A 40 -29.76 -3.57 -18.59
C PRO A 40 -30.11 -4.21 -17.25
N LYS A 41 -29.80 -5.50 -17.11
CA LYS A 41 -29.92 -6.22 -15.84
C LYS A 41 -29.12 -5.43 -14.80
N PRO A 42 -29.66 -5.18 -13.59
CA PRO A 42 -28.91 -4.50 -12.55
C PRO A 42 -27.63 -5.30 -12.31
N VAL A 43 -26.49 -4.67 -12.60
CA VAL A 43 -25.18 -5.21 -12.23
C VAL A 43 -25.21 -5.26 -10.71
N ALA A 44 -25.17 -6.47 -10.15
CA ALA A 44 -25.12 -6.64 -8.71
C ALA A 44 -23.95 -5.80 -8.18
N GLN A 45 -24.27 -4.75 -7.43
CA GLN A 45 -23.27 -3.90 -6.79
C GLN A 45 -22.48 -4.81 -5.86
N GLN A 46 -21.25 -5.13 -6.25
CA GLN A 46 -20.32 -5.81 -5.37
C GLN A 46 -20.22 -4.96 -4.11
N LYS A 47 -20.63 -5.55 -2.99
CA LYS A 47 -20.62 -4.90 -1.69
C LYS A 47 -19.16 -4.54 -1.39
N ALA A 48 -18.84 -3.24 -1.46
CA ALA A 48 -17.49 -2.77 -1.17
C ALA A 48 -17.12 -3.21 0.25
N GLU A 49 -15.93 -3.78 0.40
CA GLU A 49 -15.41 -4.11 1.73
C GLU A 49 -15.29 -2.82 2.55
N PRO A 50 -15.63 -2.86 3.86
CA PRO A 50 -15.48 -1.71 4.72
C PRO A 50 -14.01 -1.28 4.76
N MET A 51 -13.79 0.01 4.55
CA MET A 51 -12.45 0.60 4.61
C MET A 51 -12.00 0.74 6.05
N VAL A 52 -10.84 0.19 6.38
CA VAL A 52 -10.21 0.28 7.70
C VAL A 52 -9.64 1.68 7.87
N THR A 53 -10.07 2.41 8.90
CA THR A 53 -9.48 3.71 9.24
C THR A 53 -8.11 3.52 9.89
N ARG A 54 -7.28 4.57 9.90
CA ARG A 54 -5.98 4.52 10.56
C ARG A 54 -6.10 4.15 12.04
N GLU A 55 -7.08 4.72 12.75
CA GLU A 55 -7.32 4.44 14.17
C GLU A 55 -7.70 2.97 14.40
N GLN A 56 -8.49 2.39 13.49
CA GLN A 56 -8.81 0.96 13.51
C GLN A 56 -7.56 0.11 13.25
N ALA A 57 -6.72 0.50 12.30
CA ALA A 57 -5.44 -0.19 12.04
C ALA A 57 -4.51 -0.14 13.27
N MET A 58 -4.39 1.01 13.93
CA MET A 58 -3.63 1.14 15.18
C MET A 58 -4.21 0.25 16.28
N ALA A 59 -5.54 0.20 16.43
CA ALA A 59 -6.20 -0.66 17.41
C ALA A 59 -5.96 -2.15 17.11
N THR A 60 -5.96 -2.55 15.83
CA THR A 60 -5.62 -3.91 15.41
C THR A 60 -4.20 -4.28 15.81
N LEU A 61 -3.22 -3.39 15.59
CA LEU A 61 -1.83 -3.64 16.01
C LEU A 61 -1.70 -3.73 17.54
N MET A 62 -2.37 -2.84 18.28
CA MET A 62 -2.41 -2.89 19.75
C MET A 62 -3.07 -4.17 20.28
N ALA A 63 -3.93 -4.82 19.49
CA ALA A 63 -4.56 -6.08 19.86
C ALA A 63 -3.65 -7.30 19.68
N LEU A 64 -2.57 -7.19 18.90
CA LEU A 64 -1.63 -8.29 18.64
C LEU A 64 -0.95 -8.75 19.94
N PRO A 65 -0.84 -10.07 20.18
CA PRO A 65 -0.21 -10.60 21.38
C PRO A 65 1.27 -10.21 21.49
N GLU A 66 1.97 -10.06 20.35
CA GLU A 66 3.37 -9.63 20.31
C GLU A 66 3.53 -8.20 20.81
N VAL A 67 2.72 -7.28 20.29
CA VAL A 67 2.72 -5.86 20.70
C VAL A 67 2.37 -5.70 22.18
N LYS A 68 1.39 -6.47 22.67
CA LYS A 68 1.04 -6.50 24.11
C LYS A 68 2.20 -6.98 24.98
N THR A 69 2.87 -8.05 24.55
CA THR A 69 4.01 -8.63 25.28
C THR A 69 5.16 -7.65 25.34
N TRP A 70 5.56 -7.06 24.21
CA TRP A 70 6.64 -6.09 24.21
C TRP A 70 6.32 -4.83 24.98
N SER A 71 5.06 -4.36 24.94
CA SER A 71 4.61 -3.23 25.75
C SER A 71 4.81 -3.54 27.23
N ALA A 72 4.34 -4.71 27.71
CA ALA A 72 4.52 -5.13 29.10
C ALA A 72 5.99 -5.29 29.50
N GLU A 73 6.84 -5.81 28.61
CA GLU A 73 8.29 -5.92 28.83
C GLU A 73 8.95 -4.54 28.94
N ILE A 74 8.56 -3.59 28.08
CA ILE A 74 9.01 -2.20 28.12
C ILE A 74 8.64 -1.56 29.46
N GLU A 75 7.40 -1.68 29.90
CA GLU A 75 6.96 -1.17 31.21
C GLU A 75 7.82 -1.73 32.35
N LYS A 76 7.94 -3.07 32.38
CA LYS A 76 8.63 -3.80 33.44
C LYS A 76 10.12 -3.42 33.52
N ARG A 77 10.82 -3.42 32.38
CA ARG A 77 12.26 -3.15 32.36
C ARG A 77 12.59 -1.66 32.56
N SER A 78 11.72 -0.77 32.09
CA SER A 78 11.92 0.67 32.23
C SER A 78 11.46 1.20 33.59
N LYS A 79 10.69 0.41 34.34
CA LYS A 79 9.99 0.82 35.57
C LYS A 79 9.05 2.02 35.30
N GLY A 80 8.31 1.95 34.20
CA GLY A 80 7.36 2.98 33.76
C GLY A 80 7.99 4.25 33.18
N LYS A 81 9.29 4.24 32.84
CA LYS A 81 9.98 5.38 32.19
C LYS A 81 9.88 5.36 30.68
N ALA A 82 9.41 4.24 30.13
CA ALA A 82 9.23 4.02 28.72
C ALA A 82 7.94 3.24 28.52
N HIS A 83 7.27 3.49 27.40
CA HIS A 83 6.01 2.86 27.05
C HIS A 83 6.04 2.39 25.59
N GLY A 84 5.32 1.31 25.29
CA GLY A 84 5.05 0.92 23.91
C GLY A 84 4.02 1.86 23.28
N ALA A 85 4.21 2.25 22.02
CA ALA A 85 3.24 3.05 21.27
C ALA A 85 3.21 2.65 19.79
N ILE A 86 2.07 2.88 19.14
CA ILE A 86 1.95 2.81 17.67
C ILE A 86 2.00 4.24 17.13
N ILE A 87 2.86 4.46 16.15
CA ILE A 87 2.95 5.73 15.40
C ILE A 87 2.69 5.49 13.93
N GLU A 88 2.20 6.50 13.24
CA GLU A 88 2.15 6.54 11.78
C GLU A 88 3.51 6.98 11.24
N ASP A 89 4.07 6.23 10.29
CA ASP A 89 5.35 6.56 9.66
C ASP A 89 5.16 7.51 8.47
N ASP A 90 4.10 7.30 7.69
CA ASP A 90 3.75 8.14 6.54
C ASP A 90 2.23 8.28 6.44
N GLN A 91 1.77 9.51 6.16
CA GLN A 91 0.37 9.84 5.95
C GLN A 91 -0.17 9.29 4.62
N GLN A 92 0.71 9.09 3.64
CA GLN A 92 0.38 8.52 2.35
C GLN A 92 0.37 6.98 2.46
N PRO A 93 -0.76 6.32 2.16
CA PRO A 93 -0.81 4.86 2.17
C PRO A 93 0.16 4.26 1.16
N ARG A 94 0.81 3.15 1.55
CA ARG A 94 1.69 2.40 0.64
C ARG A 94 0.84 1.48 -0.22
N THR A 95 1.11 1.44 -1.53
CA THR A 95 0.47 0.48 -2.44
C THR A 95 1.38 -0.73 -2.66
N ILE A 96 0.88 -1.93 -2.36
CA ILE A 96 1.55 -3.20 -2.66
C ILE A 96 0.53 -4.12 -3.35
N ASN A 97 0.87 -4.62 -4.54
CA ASN A 97 -0.01 -5.49 -5.34
C ASN A 97 -1.42 -4.92 -5.55
N GLY A 98 -1.54 -3.59 -5.70
CA GLY A 98 -2.82 -2.89 -5.87
C GLY A 98 -3.64 -2.70 -4.59
N ARG A 99 -3.18 -3.18 -3.44
CA ARG A 99 -3.80 -2.94 -2.12
C ARG A 99 -3.09 -1.78 -1.41
N GLN A 100 -3.89 -0.92 -0.77
CA GLN A 100 -3.39 0.19 0.05
C GLN A 100 -3.18 -0.24 1.49
N TYR A 101 -2.10 0.24 2.12
CA TYR A 101 -1.74 -0.07 3.50
C TYR A 101 -1.41 1.19 4.29
N TRP A 102 -1.88 1.23 5.53
CA TRP A 102 -1.39 2.15 6.54
C TRP A 102 0.01 1.74 6.98
N GLN A 103 0.93 2.71 7.02
CA GLN A 103 2.33 2.51 7.42
C GLN A 103 2.47 2.88 8.89
N LEU A 104 2.62 1.87 9.74
CA LEU A 104 2.58 2.03 11.20
C LEU A 104 3.80 1.35 11.84
N SER A 105 4.38 1.99 12.85
CA SER A 105 5.48 1.43 13.63
C SER A 105 5.10 1.21 15.08
N PHE A 106 5.50 0.07 15.64
CA PHE A 106 5.58 -0.08 17.09
C PHE A 106 6.91 0.47 17.60
N VAL A 107 6.84 1.39 18.55
CA VAL A 107 7.99 2.07 19.12
C VAL A 107 8.03 1.93 20.63
N GLU A 108 9.23 1.90 21.17
CA GLU A 108 9.48 2.24 22.56
C GLU A 108 9.66 3.75 22.67
N ASN A 109 8.69 4.41 23.31
CA ASN A 109 8.73 5.83 23.59
C ASN A 109 9.40 6.08 24.95
N ARG A 110 10.52 6.82 24.95
CA ARG A 110 11.22 7.29 26.15
C ARG A 110 11.27 8.81 26.13
N ALA A 111 11.52 9.40 27.30
CA ALA A 111 11.64 10.84 27.44
C ALA A 111 12.70 11.49 26.52
N ASP A 112 13.77 10.76 26.21
CA ASP A 112 14.93 11.24 25.43
C ASP A 112 14.99 10.69 24.00
N LYS A 113 14.26 9.60 23.70
CA LYS A 113 14.32 8.92 22.42
C LYS A 113 13.09 8.09 22.11
N VAL A 114 12.81 7.94 20.83
CA VAL A 114 11.85 6.97 20.29
C VAL A 114 12.64 5.88 19.58
N GLN A 115 12.51 4.63 20.01
CA GLN A 115 13.18 3.49 19.37
C GLN A 115 12.14 2.61 18.66
N ARG A 116 12.22 2.55 17.33
CA ARG A 116 11.42 1.62 16.54
C ARG A 116 11.80 0.18 16.89
N ARG A 117 10.78 -0.65 17.07
CA ARG A 117 10.91 -2.08 17.32
C ARG A 117 10.53 -2.88 16.10
N GLU A 118 9.40 -2.55 15.48
CA GLU A 118 8.88 -3.24 14.31
C GLU A 118 7.96 -2.32 13.50
N SER A 119 7.91 -2.52 12.18
CA SER A 119 7.02 -1.79 11.28
C SER A 119 6.04 -2.71 10.56
N PHE A 120 4.83 -2.22 10.45
CA PHE A 120 3.67 -2.97 9.99
C PHE A 120 2.97 -2.21 8.88
N LEU A 121 2.47 -2.97 7.91
CA LEU A 121 1.57 -2.49 6.88
C LEU A 121 0.20 -3.12 7.13
N VAL A 122 -0.76 -2.31 7.55
CA VAL A 122 -2.14 -2.77 7.78
C VAL A 122 -3.00 -2.39 6.59
N ALA A 123 -3.62 -3.38 5.95
CA ALA A 123 -4.43 -3.14 4.77
C ALA A 123 -5.62 -2.22 5.08
N GLN A 124 -5.91 -1.29 4.16
CA GLN A 124 -7.10 -0.44 4.24
C GLN A 124 -8.40 -1.20 3.91
N THR A 125 -8.29 -2.41 3.37
CA THR A 125 -9.42 -3.29 3.05
C THR A 125 -9.03 -4.72 3.39
N GLY A 126 -9.97 -5.50 3.93
CA GLY A 126 -9.68 -6.82 4.48
C GLY A 126 -8.95 -6.76 5.82
N ASP A 127 -8.26 -7.85 6.17
CA ASP A 127 -7.63 -8.08 7.48
C ASP A 127 -6.11 -8.32 7.40
N GLN A 128 -5.51 -8.11 6.23
CA GLN A 128 -4.10 -8.40 6.02
C GLN A 128 -3.18 -7.44 6.78
N ILE A 129 -2.21 -8.02 7.48
CA ILE A 129 -1.09 -7.32 8.10
C ILE A 129 0.20 -7.89 7.52
N LEU A 130 1.07 -6.99 7.04
CA LEU A 130 2.42 -7.32 6.63
C LEU A 130 3.42 -6.69 7.61
N VAL A 131 4.62 -7.24 7.63
CA VAL A 131 5.74 -6.74 8.43
C VAL A 131 6.85 -6.32 7.48
N GLU A 132 7.43 -5.14 7.73
CA GLU A 132 8.53 -4.59 6.94
C GLU A 132 9.87 -4.88 7.61
N ASP A 133 10.74 -5.57 6.88
CA ASP A 133 12.13 -5.74 7.25
C ASP A 133 12.97 -4.72 6.47
N PHE A 134 13.33 -3.62 7.14
CA PHE A 134 14.17 -2.58 6.56
C PHE A 134 15.63 -2.99 6.37
N GLU A 135 16.11 -4.02 7.07
CA GLU A 135 17.49 -4.49 6.90
C GLU A 135 17.64 -5.21 5.56
N ASN A 136 16.62 -5.96 5.15
CA ASN A 136 16.61 -6.74 3.91
C ASN A 136 15.74 -6.12 2.79
N ASP A 137 15.18 -4.92 3.00
CA ASP A 137 14.23 -4.25 2.10
C ASP A 137 13.12 -5.21 1.62
N SER A 138 12.52 -5.92 2.57
CA SER A 138 11.54 -6.97 2.29
C SER A 138 10.27 -6.80 3.10
N VAL A 139 9.18 -7.36 2.57
CA VAL A 139 7.88 -7.37 3.23
C VAL A 139 7.40 -8.80 3.30
N MET A 140 6.93 -9.24 4.47
CA MET A 140 6.44 -10.59 4.69
C MET A 140 5.09 -10.58 5.42
N SER A 141 4.36 -11.70 5.38
CA SER A 141 3.12 -11.80 6.14
C SER A 141 3.40 -11.84 7.64
N LEU A 142 2.43 -11.39 8.46
CA LEU A 142 2.54 -11.48 9.91
C LEU A 142 2.82 -12.91 10.40
N ASP A 143 2.27 -13.93 9.73
CA ASP A 143 2.48 -15.32 10.11
C ASP A 143 3.87 -15.83 9.71
N ASP A 144 4.42 -15.41 8.58
CA ASP A 144 5.81 -15.73 8.20
C ASP A 144 6.79 -15.14 9.22
N TRP A 145 6.55 -13.88 9.59
CA TRP A 145 7.34 -13.17 10.59
C TRP A 145 7.25 -13.83 11.97
N ARG A 146 6.06 -14.22 12.44
CA ARG A 146 5.87 -14.99 13.69
C ARG A 146 6.70 -16.27 13.71
N ARG A 147 6.71 -17.01 12.60
CA ARG A 147 7.53 -18.22 12.47
C ARG A 147 9.04 -17.90 12.51
N GLY A 148 9.44 -16.76 11.97
CA GLY A 148 10.80 -16.23 12.06
C GLY A 148 11.23 -15.93 13.49
N ILE A 149 10.43 -15.18 14.25
CA ILE A 149 10.73 -14.84 15.66
C ILE A 149 10.86 -16.09 16.51
N HIS A 150 9.92 -17.03 16.40
CA HIS A 150 9.95 -18.26 17.19
C HIS A 150 11.23 -19.05 16.95
N ARG A 151 11.77 -19.04 15.73
CA ARG A 151 13.05 -19.71 15.41
C ARG A 151 14.24 -19.05 16.12
N ILE A 152 14.27 -17.72 16.18
CA ILE A 152 15.34 -16.97 16.85
C ILE A 152 15.28 -17.20 18.37
N GLN A 153 14.08 -17.17 18.95
CA GLN A 153 13.88 -17.41 20.39
C GLN A 153 14.27 -18.84 20.79
N LEU A 154 13.87 -19.85 20.01
CA LEU A 154 14.26 -21.24 20.27
C LEU A 154 15.78 -21.44 20.20
N LYS A 155 16.45 -20.83 19.21
CA LYS A 155 17.91 -20.90 19.06
C LYS A 155 18.68 -20.19 20.19
N SER A 156 18.05 -19.27 20.92
CA SER A 156 18.69 -18.51 21.99
C SER A 156 18.51 -19.15 23.38
N ALA A 157 17.80 -20.28 23.47
CA ALA A 157 17.49 -21.00 24.71
C ALA A 157 18.30 -22.30 24.90
N ASP A 158 19.18 -22.62 23.95
CA ASP A 158 20.15 -23.74 23.98
C ASP A 158 21.56 -23.17 24.21
#